data_AF-A0A496N464-F1
#
_entry.id   AF-A0A496N464-F1
#
_cell.length_a   1.000
_cell.length_b   1.000
_cell.length_c   1.000
_cell.angle_alpha   90.00
_cell.angle_beta   90.00
_cell.angle_gamma   90.00
#
_symmetry.space_group_name_H-M   'P 1'
#
loop_
_entity.id
_entity.type
_entity.pdbx_description
1 polymer ?
#
loop_
_entity_poly.entity_id
_entity_poly.type
_entity_poly.pdbx_seq_one_letter_code
_entity_poly.pdbx_strand_id
1 'polypeptide(L)' 'EEALQILWAAQLFHPERFADVDMITKTQAFYKKYYGYDLSKENAQQILKGLPPLK' A
#
# COMPACT_ATOMS: atom_id res chain seq x y z
N GLU A 1 -4.13 -5.76 -10.49
CA GLU A 1 -3.91 -5.94 -9.04
C GLU A 1 -2.48 -6.35 -8.66
N GLU A 2 -1.70 -6.97 -9.54
CA GLU A 2 -0.35 -7.50 -9.23
C GLU A 2 0.75 -6.45 -8.93
N ALA A 3 0.58 -5.20 -9.39
CA ALA A 3 1.62 -4.17 -9.25
C ALA A 3 1.91 -3.78 -7.79
N LEU A 4 0.90 -3.81 -6.90
CA LEU A 4 1.11 -3.48 -5.48
C LEU A 4 1.84 -4.59 -4.73
N GLN A 5 1.57 -5.86 -5.07
CA GLN A 5 2.20 -7.01 -4.43
C GLN A 5 3.70 -7.09 -4.77
N ILE A 6 4.05 -6.86 -6.04
CA ILE A 6 5.44 -6.82 -6.48
C ILE A 6 6.18 -5.63 -5.84
N LEU A 7 5.54 -4.45 -5.77
CA LEU A 7 6.15 -3.26 -5.18
C LEU A 7 6.33 -3.39 -3.66
N TRP A 8 5.36 -3.98 -2.98
CA TRP A 8 5.46 -4.33 -1.56
C TRP A 8 6.61 -5.31 -1.30
N ALA A 9 6.70 -6.39 -2.09
CA ALA A 9 7.78 -7.36 -1.97
C ALA A 9 9.15 -6.72 -2.25
N ALA A 10 9.24 -5.86 -3.25
CA ALA A 10 10.47 -5.15 -3.57
C ALA A 10 10.92 -4.22 -2.43
N GLN A 11 9.99 -3.52 -1.76
CA GLN A 11 10.30 -2.72 -0.58
C GLN A 11 10.71 -3.58 0.63
N LEU A 12 10.08 -4.75 0.81
CA LEU A 12 10.42 -5.67 1.89
C LEU A 12 11.83 -6.26 1.73
N PHE A 13 12.21 -6.66 0.52
CA PHE A 13 13.51 -7.31 0.25
C PHE A 13 14.65 -6.31 0.02
N HIS A 14 14.35 -5.09 -0.44
CA HIS A 14 15.36 -4.09 -0.76
C HIS A 14 14.98 -2.69 -0.24
N PRO A 15 14.80 -2.50 1.08
CA PRO A 15 14.30 -1.26 1.65
C PRO A 15 15.15 -0.04 1.28
N GLU A 16 16.47 -0.19 1.13
CA GLU A 16 17.39 0.90 0.76
C GLU A 16 17.17 1.39 -0.68
N ARG A 17 16.80 0.49 -1.61
CA ARG A 17 16.56 0.84 -3.03
C ARG A 17 15.16 1.39 -3.28
N PHE A 18 14.23 1.11 -2.37
CA PHE A 18 12.83 1.51 -2.46
C PHE A 18 12.46 2.49 -1.33
N ALA A 19 13.45 3.19 -0.76
CA ALA A 19 13.26 4.16 0.31
C ALA A 19 12.34 5.33 -0.11
N ASP A 20 12.37 5.69 -1.39
CA ASP A 20 11.54 6.76 -1.97
C ASP A 20 10.10 6.31 -2.28
N VAL A 21 9.79 5.02 -2.09
CA VAL A 21 8.46 4.47 -2.35
C VAL A 21 7.59 4.58 -1.12
N ASP A 22 6.65 5.52 -1.17
CA ASP A 22 5.55 5.58 -0.21
C ASP A 22 4.44 4.58 -0.59
N MET A 23 4.52 3.37 -0.03
CA MET A 23 3.53 2.32 -0.25
C MET A 23 2.14 2.69 0.28
N ILE A 24 2.03 3.58 1.27
CA ILE A 24 0.73 4.05 1.77
C ILE A 24 0.05 4.84 0.66
N THR A 25 0.72 5.84 0.11
CA THR A 25 0.18 6.66 -0.98
C THR A 25 -0.16 5.83 -2.22
N LYS A 26 0.69 4.84 -2.56
CA LYS A 26 0.39 3.92 -3.68
C LYS A 26 -0.86 3.09 -3.44
N THR A 27 -1.05 2.60 -2.22
CA THR A 27 -2.24 1.82 -1.84
C THR A 27 -3.50 2.69 -1.86
N GLN A 28 -3.45 3.90 -1.31
CA GLN A 28 -4.58 4.84 -1.35
C GLN A 28 -4.97 5.22 -2.78
N ALA A 29 -3.98 5.52 -3.63
CA ALA A 29 -4.22 5.85 -5.04
C ALA A 29 -4.86 4.68 -5.81
N PHE A 30 -4.45 3.44 -5.51
CA PHE A 30 -5.04 2.25 -6.08
C PHE A 30 -6.52 2.11 -5.69
N TYR A 31 -6.83 2.21 -4.39
CA TYR A 31 -8.21 2.12 -3.90
C TYR A 31 -9.11 3.22 -4.47
N LYS A 32 -8.58 4.44 -4.58
CA LYS A 32 -9.29 5.55 -5.21
C LYS A 32 -9.56 5.31 -6.69
N LYS A 33 -8.56 4.83 -7.43
CA LYS A 33 -8.66 4.63 -8.89
C LYS A 33 -9.61 3.49 -9.28
N TYR A 34 -9.55 2.36 -8.56
CA TYR A 34 -10.28 1.15 -8.96
C TYR A 34 -11.60 0.94 -8.20
N TYR A 35 -11.71 1.46 -6.97
CA TYR A 35 -12.90 1.28 -6.14
C TYR A 35 -13.61 2.61 -5.79
N GLY A 36 -13.06 3.76 -6.21
CA GLY A 36 -13.61 5.07 -5.85
C GLY A 36 -13.59 5.35 -4.35
N TYR A 37 -12.77 4.62 -3.59
CA TYR A 37 -12.75 4.67 -2.12
C TYR A 37 -11.57 5.49 -1.63
N ASP A 38 -11.85 6.56 -0.88
CA ASP A 38 -10.82 7.34 -0.18
C ASP A 38 -10.37 6.59 1.09
N LEU A 39 -9.39 5.72 0.89
CA LEU A 39 -8.78 4.91 1.95
C LEU A 39 -8.01 5.77 2.94
N SER A 40 -8.27 5.63 4.24
CA SER A 40 -7.50 6.31 5.29
C SER A 40 -6.05 5.82 5.34
N LYS A 41 -5.15 6.66 5.85
CA LYS A 41 -3.73 6.30 5.99
C LYS A 41 -3.56 5.09 6.90
N GLU A 42 -4.30 5.05 8.01
CA GLU A 42 -4.23 3.95 8.97
C GLU A 42 -4.74 2.65 8.36
N ASN A 43 -5.81 2.67 7.57
CA ASN A 43 -6.31 1.47 6.90
C ASN A 43 -5.39 0.99 5.77
N ALA A 44 -4.75 1.92 5.04
CA ALA A 44 -3.69 1.57 4.10
C ALA A 44 -2.51 0.87 4.80
N GLN A 45 -2.13 1.32 6.00
CA GLN A 45 -1.10 0.64 6.79
C GLN A 45 -1.54 -0.75 7.27
N GLN A 46 -2.80 -0.95 7.67
CA GLN A 46 -3.31 -2.28 8.04
C GLN A 46 -3.25 -3.25 6.85
N ILE A 47 -3.68 -2.81 5.66
CA ILE A 47 -3.62 -3.61 4.43
C ILE A 47 -2.18 -4.04 4.12
N LEU A 48 -1.22 -3.11 4.18
CA LEU A 48 0.20 -3.41 3.93
C LEU A 48 0.81 -4.36 4.98
N LYS A 49 0.22 -4.43 6.18
CA LYS A 49 0.60 -5.37 7.26
C LYS A 49 -0.18 -6.68 7.22
N GLY A 50 -1.16 -6.83 6.32
CA GLY A 50 -2.06 -7.99 6.28
C GLY A 50 -3.02 -8.05 7.48
N LEU A 51 -3.33 -6.91 8.09
CA LEU A 51 -4.20 -6.78 9.25
C LEU A 51 -5.60 -6.26 8.86
N PRO A 52 -6.64 -6.51 9.68
CA PRO A 52 -7.97 -5.99 9.42
C PRO A 52 -8.01 -4.45 9.48
N PRO A 53 -8.90 -3.80 8.71
CA PRO A 53 -9.07 -2.34 8.76
C PRO A 53 -9.55 -1.90 10.14
N LEU A 54 -9.11 -0.71 10.55
CA LEU A 54 -9.62 0.00 11.70
C LEU A 54 -11.01 0.57 11.38
N LYS A 55 -11.90 0.47 12.37
CA LYS A 55 -13.29 0.95 12.31
C LYS A 55 -13.39 2.47 12.19
#